data_AF-A0A4Q6I7G9-F1
#
_entry.id   AF-A0A4Q6I7G9-F1
#
_cell.length_a   1.000
_cell.length_b   1.000
_cell.length_c   1.000
_cell.angle_alpha   90.00
_cell.angle_beta   90.00
_cell.angle_gamma   90.00
#
_symmetry.space_group_name_H-M   'P 1'
#
loop_
_entity.id
_entity.type
_entity.pdbx_description
1 polymer ?
#
loop_
_entity_poly.entity_id
_entity_poly.type
_entity_poly.pdbx_seq_one_letter_code
_entity_poly.pdbx_strand_id
1 'polypeptide(L)'
;MSKKSILNKSYNFINKYTIIFNYHDKFRYKNMKEELSLDESLESAMSYVEKGYNTTIDQKMKECIKKEVKQAIPELNKILTPLINSAVSSDQSSLSQSQQADLVKKLIEIMMPHMQKIITASE
;
A
#
# COMPACT_ATOMS: atom_id res chain seq x y z
N MET A 1 18.25 -35.16 -6.12
CA MET A 1 17.54 -34.15 -5.29
C MET A 1 17.49 -32.85 -6.07
N SER A 2 16.31 -32.44 -6.56
CA SER A 2 16.19 -31.35 -7.54
C SER A 2 15.48 -30.12 -6.95
N LYS A 3 16.05 -28.95 -7.20
CA LYS A 3 15.74 -27.60 -6.67
C LYS A 3 14.36 -27.06 -7.11
N LYS A 4 13.28 -27.81 -6.90
CA LYS A 4 11.91 -27.41 -7.29
C LYS A 4 11.03 -26.88 -6.14
N SER A 5 11.47 -26.91 -4.89
CA SER A 5 10.60 -26.58 -3.75
C SER A 5 10.68 -25.15 -3.21
N ILE A 6 11.65 -24.33 -3.64
CA ILE A 6 11.86 -22.99 -3.07
C ILE A 6 11.13 -21.89 -3.87
N LEU A 7 10.97 -22.06 -5.20
CA LEU A 7 10.27 -21.08 -6.04
C LEU A 7 8.75 -21.00 -5.79
N ASN A 8 8.13 -22.03 -5.22
CA ASN A 8 6.67 -22.08 -5.05
C ASN A 8 6.17 -21.35 -3.79
N LYS A 9 7.05 -21.01 -2.84
CA LYS A 9 6.66 -20.27 -1.62
C LYS A 9 6.72 -18.75 -1.80
N SER A 10 7.66 -18.25 -2.59
CA SER A 10 7.81 -16.80 -2.82
C SER A 10 6.74 -16.24 -3.76
N TYR A 11 6.26 -17.04 -4.73
CA TYR A 11 5.13 -16.65 -5.60
C TYR A 11 3.81 -16.45 -4.83
N ASN A 12 3.62 -17.18 -3.73
CA ASN A 12 2.40 -17.10 -2.93
C ASN A 12 2.38 -15.88 -1.99
N PHE A 13 3.54 -15.30 -1.66
CA PHE A 13 3.61 -14.13 -0.77
C PHE A 13 3.38 -12.82 -1.52
N ILE A 14 3.91 -12.71 -2.75
CA ILE A 14 3.73 -11.52 -3.60
C ILE A 14 2.27 -11.40 -4.04
N ASN A 15 1.58 -12.51 -4.30
CA ASN A 15 0.15 -12.48 -4.65
C ASN A 15 -0.80 -12.12 -3.49
N LYS A 16 -0.33 -12.10 -2.24
CA LYS A 16 -1.15 -11.72 -1.08
C LYS A 16 -1.20 -10.20 -0.85
N TYR A 17 -0.25 -9.45 -1.42
CA TYR A 17 -0.09 -8.00 -1.20
C TYR A 17 0.07 -7.17 -2.48
N THR A 18 -0.02 -7.80 -3.66
CA THR A 18 -0.03 -7.05 -4.92
C THR A 18 -1.42 -6.48 -5.14
N ILE A 19 -1.52 -5.16 -5.03
CA ILE A 19 -2.61 -4.35 -5.55
C ILE A 19 -2.64 -4.59 -7.07
N ILE A 20 -3.52 -5.47 -7.55
CA ILE A 20 -3.67 -5.76 -8.97
C ILE A 20 -4.47 -4.63 -9.61
N PHE A 21 -3.77 -3.76 -10.33
CA PHE A 21 -4.32 -3.03 -11.47
C PHE A 21 -4.66 -4.06 -12.57
N ASN A 22 -5.93 -4.10 -12.95
CA ASN A 22 -6.60 -4.93 -13.97
C ASN A 22 -5.72 -5.64 -15.02
N TYR A 23 -5.81 -6.98 -15.08
CA TYR A 23 -5.88 -7.73 -16.35
C TYR A 23 -6.78 -8.98 -16.17
N HIS A 24 -7.76 -9.10 -17.06
CA HIS A 24 -8.74 -10.19 -17.17
C HIS A 24 -8.10 -11.58 -17.26
N ASP A 25 -8.51 -12.55 -16.43
CA ASP A 25 -9.12 -13.80 -16.92
C ASP A 25 -9.84 -14.62 -15.82
N LYS A 26 -10.85 -15.36 -16.27
CA LYS A 26 -11.84 -16.20 -15.60
C LYS A 26 -11.24 -17.16 -14.56
N PHE A 27 -11.75 -17.12 -13.32
CA PHE A 27 -12.34 -18.29 -12.62
C PHE A 27 -12.96 -17.83 -11.28
N ARG A 28 -14.29 -17.91 -11.19
CA ARG A 28 -15.16 -17.93 -10.00
C ARG A 28 -14.55 -17.45 -8.65
N TYR A 29 -14.73 -16.17 -8.35
CA TYR A 29 -15.31 -15.74 -7.06
C TYR A 29 -16.39 -14.70 -7.35
N LYS A 30 -17.63 -15.14 -7.22
CA LYS A 30 -18.82 -14.29 -7.21
C LYS A 30 -18.92 -13.80 -5.75
N ASN A 31 -18.48 -12.57 -5.48
CA ASN A 31 -19.09 -11.59 -4.56
C ASN A 31 -18.14 -10.40 -4.29
N MET A 32 -18.66 -9.19 -4.56
CA MET A 32 -18.13 -7.85 -4.28
C MET A 32 -16.92 -7.37 -5.12
N LYS A 33 -17.21 -7.02 -6.37
CA LYS A 33 -16.58 -5.88 -7.05
C LYS A 33 -17.28 -4.59 -6.61
N GLU A 34 -17.07 -4.18 -5.37
CA GLU A 34 -17.20 -2.77 -5.03
C GLU A 34 -15.77 -2.30 -4.85
N GLU A 35 -15.28 -1.50 -5.80
CA GLU A 35 -14.12 -0.66 -5.52
C GLU A 35 -14.53 0.21 -4.33
N LEU A 36 -14.04 -0.16 -3.14
CA LEU A 36 -14.27 0.65 -1.95
C LEU A 36 -13.82 2.06 -2.27
N SER A 37 -14.69 3.03 -1.97
CA SER A 37 -14.27 4.42 -2.03
C SER A 37 -13.04 4.60 -1.14
N LEU A 38 -12.21 5.60 -1.45
CA LEU A 38 -11.01 5.88 -0.65
C LEU A 38 -11.37 6.06 0.84
N ASP A 39 -12.52 6.65 1.13
CA ASP A 39 -13.00 6.83 2.50
C ASP A 39 -13.36 5.51 3.19
N GLU A 40 -14.02 4.59 2.50
CA GLU A 40 -14.32 3.25 3.06
C GLU A 40 -13.06 2.41 3.25
N SER A 41 -12.09 2.54 2.33
CA SER A 41 -10.79 1.89 2.44
C SER A 41 -10.03 2.38 3.68
N LEU A 42 -10.07 3.69 3.93
CA LEU A 42 -9.45 4.29 5.11
C LEU A 42 -10.16 3.87 6.40
N GLU A 43 -11.49 3.82 6.42
CA GLU A 43 -12.25 3.32 7.57
C GLU A 43 -11.97 1.85 7.86
N SER A 44 -11.90 1.02 6.83
CA SER A 44 -11.53 -0.39 6.96
C SER A 44 -10.12 -0.55 7.55
N ALA A 45 -9.15 0.23 7.06
CA ALA A 45 -7.79 0.23 7.58
C ALA A 45 -7.71 0.68 9.05
N MET A 46 -8.43 1.73 9.43
CA MET A 46 -8.49 2.20 10.81
C MET A 46 -9.14 1.16 11.73
N SER A 47 -10.25 0.54 11.29
CA SER A 47 -10.90 -0.54 12.05
C SER A 47 -9.99 -1.76 12.25
N TYR A 48 -9.16 -2.09 11.25
CA TYR A 48 -8.16 -3.15 11.37
C TYR A 48 -7.13 -2.83 12.46
N VAL A 49 -6.66 -1.58 12.53
CA VAL A 49 -5.72 -1.13 13.58
C VAL A 49 -6.39 -1.17 14.97
N GLU A 50 -7.61 -0.64 15.09
CA GLU A 50 -8.38 -0.66 16.35
C GLU A 50 -8.52 -2.08 16.92
N LYS A 51 -8.89 -3.04 16.06
CA LYS A 51 -9.02 -4.46 16.44
C LYS A 51 -7.67 -5.10 16.77
N GLY A 52 -6.65 -4.82 15.97
CA GLY A 52 -5.31 -5.41 16.15
C GLY A 52 -4.64 -4.99 17.46
N TYR A 53 -4.89 -3.77 17.91
CA TYR A 53 -4.31 -3.22 19.15
C TYR A 53 -5.31 -3.12 20.31
N ASN A 54 -6.53 -3.65 20.15
CA ASN A 54 -7.63 -3.53 21.11
C ASN A 54 -7.80 -2.09 21.65
N THR A 55 -7.83 -1.14 20.73
CA THR A 55 -7.91 0.30 21.01
C THR A 55 -9.02 0.95 20.18
N THR A 56 -9.35 2.20 20.49
CA THR A 56 -10.26 3.02 19.68
C THR A 56 -9.51 4.27 19.26
N ILE A 57 -9.55 4.57 17.97
CA ILE A 57 -9.02 5.82 17.43
C ILE A 57 -10.15 6.85 17.58
N ASP A 58 -9.87 7.95 18.26
CA ASP A 58 -10.87 9.00 18.44
C ASP A 58 -11.24 9.65 17.10
N GLN A 59 -12.42 10.28 17.05
CA GLN A 59 -12.96 10.83 15.81
C GLN A 59 -12.08 11.92 15.20
N LYS A 60 -11.44 12.77 16.02
CA LYS A 60 -10.55 13.84 15.56
C LYS A 60 -9.32 13.25 14.89
N MET A 61 -8.76 12.20 15.47
CA MET A 61 -7.65 11.43 14.90
C MET A 61 -8.06 10.71 13.61
N LYS A 62 -9.25 10.09 13.54
CA LYS A 62 -9.77 9.47 12.30
C LYS A 62 -9.88 10.48 11.15
N GLU A 63 -10.42 11.67 11.42
CA GLU A 63 -10.53 12.75 10.44
C GLU A 63 -9.15 13.26 9.99
N CYS A 64 -8.22 13.39 10.93
CA CYS A 64 -6.83 13.74 10.62
C CYS A 64 -6.16 12.70 9.72
N ILE A 65 -6.26 11.42 10.06
CA ILE A 65 -5.73 10.31 9.25
C ILE A 65 -6.29 10.38 7.83
N LYS A 66 -7.62 10.51 7.68
CA LYS A 66 -8.26 10.61 6.36
C LYS A 66 -7.71 11.78 5.55
N LYS A 67 -7.61 12.95 6.17
CA LYS A 67 -7.11 14.16 5.52
C LYS A 67 -5.66 13.99 5.07
N GLU A 68 -4.77 13.57 5.97
CA GLU A 68 -3.35 13.51 5.69
C GLU A 68 -3.02 12.39 4.69
N VAL A 69 -3.70 11.23 4.74
CA VAL A 69 -3.52 10.18 3.73
C VAL A 69 -4.01 10.63 2.36
N LYS A 70 -5.17 11.30 2.28
CA LYS A 70 -5.67 11.90 1.02
C LYS A 70 -4.68 12.89 0.41
N GLN A 71 -3.98 13.67 1.25
CA GLN A 71 -2.96 14.61 0.81
C GLN A 71 -1.65 13.93 0.39
N ALA A 72 -1.29 12.81 1.02
CA ALA A 72 -0.08 12.06 0.69
C ALA A 72 -0.19 11.31 -0.65
N ILE A 73 -1.37 10.77 -0.99
CA ILE A 73 -1.59 9.91 -2.16
C ILE A 73 -1.06 10.53 -3.48
N PRO A 74 -1.37 11.79 -3.83
CA PRO A 74 -0.83 12.40 -5.04
C PRO A 74 0.70 12.44 -5.09
N GLU A 75 1.35 12.75 -3.97
CA GLU A 75 2.82 12.79 -3.88
C GLU A 75 3.43 11.40 -3.96
N LEU A 76 2.80 10.41 -3.32
CA LEU A 76 3.17 9.00 -3.43
C LEU A 76 3.07 8.51 -4.88
N ASN A 77 2.00 8.89 -5.59
CA ASN A 77 1.82 8.52 -6.99
C ASN A 77 2.92 9.12 -7.88
N LYS A 78 3.33 10.37 -7.65
CA LYS A 78 4.43 11.00 -8.41
C LYS A 78 5.74 10.23 -8.32
N ILE A 79 6.03 9.60 -7.17
CA ILE A 79 7.26 8.83 -6.99
C ILE A 79 7.13 7.37 -7.46
N LEU A 80 5.94 6.77 -7.32
CA LEU A 80 5.72 5.35 -7.65
C LEU A 80 5.45 5.13 -9.14
N THR A 81 4.70 6.02 -9.81
CA THR A 81 4.35 5.87 -11.23
C THR A 81 5.57 5.73 -12.14
N PRO A 82 6.63 6.55 -12.04
CA PRO A 82 7.82 6.39 -12.87
C PRO A 82 8.53 5.04 -12.66
N LEU A 83 8.53 4.52 -11.42
CA LEU A 83 9.12 3.23 -11.08
C LEU A 83 8.32 2.07 -11.66
N ILE A 84 6.98 2.13 -11.55
CA ILE A 84 6.08 1.14 -12.15
C ILE A 84 6.25 1.14 -13.67
N ASN A 85 6.23 2.31 -14.31
CA ASN A 85 6.40 2.43 -15.75
C ASN A 85 7.77 1.91 -16.20
N SER A 86 8.83 2.20 -15.44
CA SER A 86 10.18 1.70 -15.73
C SER A 86 10.24 0.18 -15.61
N ALA A 87 9.65 -0.41 -14.57
CA ALA A 87 9.61 -1.85 -14.35
C ALA A 87 8.85 -2.59 -15.47
N VAL A 88 7.67 -2.06 -15.86
CA VAL A 88 6.87 -2.59 -16.98
C VAL A 88 7.63 -2.49 -18.31
N SER A 89 8.37 -1.41 -18.53
CA SER A 89 9.08 -1.18 -19.80
C SER A 89 10.40 -1.95 -19.93
N SER A 90 10.96 -2.45 -18.83
CA SER A 90 12.30 -3.06 -18.80
C SER A 90 12.30 -4.56 -18.50
N ASP A 91 11.13 -5.19 -18.40
CA ASP A 91 10.94 -6.58 -17.94
C ASP A 91 11.69 -6.89 -16.63
N GLN A 92 12.01 -5.86 -15.84
CA GLN A 92 12.73 -6.00 -14.58
C GLN A 92 11.77 -6.46 -13.50
N SER A 93 12.02 -7.65 -12.96
CA SER A 93 11.28 -8.21 -11.83
C SER A 93 11.68 -7.60 -10.47
N SER A 94 12.74 -6.79 -10.42
CA SER A 94 13.22 -6.17 -9.19
C SER A 94 13.95 -4.85 -9.46
N LEU A 95 13.79 -3.91 -8.52
CA LEU A 95 14.58 -2.68 -8.47
C LEU A 95 16.00 -3.00 -8.01
N SER A 96 17.00 -2.28 -8.53
CA SER A 96 18.36 -2.34 -7.99
C SER A 96 18.40 -1.85 -6.54
N GLN A 97 19.44 -2.22 -5.80
CA GLN A 97 19.58 -1.80 -4.40
C GLN A 97 19.60 -0.26 -4.24
N SER A 98 20.20 0.47 -5.19
CA SER A 98 20.20 1.93 -5.17
C SER A 98 18.80 2.50 -5.43
N GLN A 99 18.07 1.94 -6.39
CA GLN A 99 16.68 2.34 -6.67
C GLN A 99 15.74 2.06 -5.50
N GLN A 100 15.93 0.93 -4.81
CA GLN A 100 15.19 0.60 -3.59
C GLN A 100 15.47 1.60 -2.47
N ALA A 101 16.75 1.93 -2.24
CA ALA A 101 17.14 2.91 -1.21
C ALA A 101 16.56 4.30 -1.50
N ASP A 102 16.63 4.76 -2.75
CA ASP A 102 16.07 6.05 -3.17
C ASP A 102 14.54 6.08 -3.04
N LEU A 103 13.86 4.97 -3.37
CA LEU A 103 12.42 4.85 -3.20
C LEU A 103 12.02 4.95 -1.73
N VAL A 104 12.70 4.20 -0.85
CA VAL A 104 12.43 4.23 0.59
C VAL A 104 12.68 5.63 1.15
N LYS A 105 13.77 6.30 0.74
CA LYS A 105 14.06 7.67 1.15
C LYS A 105 12.92 8.63 0.78
N LYS A 106 12.50 8.62 -0.49
CA LYS A 106 11.41 9.49 -0.97
C LYS A 106 10.08 9.18 -0.30
N LEU A 107 9.79 7.89 -0.06
CA LEU A 107 8.60 7.47 0.68
C LEU A 107 8.59 8.07 2.09
N ILE A 108 9.70 7.95 2.81
CA ILE A 108 9.83 8.49 4.18
C ILE A 108 9.73 10.02 4.16
N GLU A 109 10.39 10.70 3.23
CA GLU A 109 10.32 12.16 3.09
C GLU A 109 8.88 12.67 2.90
N ILE A 110 8.07 11.94 2.13
CA ILE A 110 6.64 12.26 1.95
C ILE A 110 5.83 11.92 3.20
N MET A 111 6.01 10.73 3.76
CA MET A 111 5.13 10.23 4.83
C MET A 111 5.42 10.84 6.20
N MET A 112 6.67 11.20 6.50
CA MET A 112 7.06 11.70 7.83
C MET A 112 6.27 12.95 8.29
N PRO A 113 6.12 14.01 7.46
CA PRO A 113 5.31 15.17 7.84
C PRO A 113 3.84 14.83 8.09
N HIS A 114 3.26 13.92 7.30
CA HIS A 114 1.87 13.47 7.47
C HIS A 114 1.70 12.69 8.78
N MET A 115 2.63 11.79 9.09
CA MET A 115 2.63 11.02 10.34
C MET A 115 2.78 11.92 11.57
N GLN A 116 3.64 12.95 11.51
CA GLN A 116 3.79 13.90 12.61
C GLN A 116 2.48 14.63 12.92
N LYS A 117 1.78 15.13 11.90
CA LYS A 117 0.48 15.80 12.09
C LYS A 117 -0.57 14.87 12.67
N ILE A 118 -0.61 13.62 12.22
CA ILE A 118 -1.48 12.58 12.75
C ILE A 118 -1.18 12.41 14.25
N ILE A 119 0.07 12.18 14.65
CA ILE A 119 0.45 11.99 16.06
C ILE A 119 0.01 13.19 16.91
N THR A 120 0.25 14.42 16.45
CA THR A 120 -0.15 15.64 17.17
C THR A 120 -1.66 15.87 17.22
N ALA A 121 -2.46 15.22 16.37
CA ALA A 121 -3.91 15.37 16.39
C ALA A 121 -4.56 14.64 17.57
N SER A 122 -3.88 13.63 18.11
CA SER A 122 -4.28 12.87 19.31
C SER A 122 -4.02 13.61 20.63
N GLU A 123 -3.25 14.71 20.59
CA GLU A 123 -3.03 15.63 21.72
C GLU A 123 -4.14 16.71 21.76
#